data_AF-A0A964KTI5-F1
#
_entry.id   AF-A0A964KTI5-F1
#
_cell.length_a   1.000
_cell.length_b   1.000
_cell.length_c   1.000
_cell.angle_alpha   90.00
_cell.angle_beta   90.00
_cell.angle_gamma   90.00
#
_symmetry.space_group_name_H-M   'P 1'
#
loop_
_entity.id
_entity.type
_entity.pdbx_description
1 polymer ?
#
loop_
_entity_poly.entity_id
_entity_poly.type
_entity_poly.pdbx_seq_one_letter_code
_entity_poly.pdbx_strand_id
1 'polypeptide(L)'
;MSDPIHLSPQAPGLNEEGAPQAPKIGDRLRQARERRGVSIAEASATLKIRAPILDAFEREDHSQLPPRVYALGQLRTYAAYLGLDPATVAAGWQGAPTPEGAPAPTPSQGATSAMGRLVALRPGVIRSMRGVLAMGGLGLAVLVISGFMVLQLLRFILPPSIAITYPIEALSNLEAGTLSYELRGTADARASIVIDTSAGAQLTTEADESGLWSLLVPLGTGRTEVVAHAVKPGTGGESSTTAERVFVVALPDKVAPEVTVTQPSTNLAVENGDVPIALLTAPNSEVAITATDTSGGLIAATITSDASGTATGGISLPAGRWTLSFSVTAADGALGQATRTVDVSFRGVMVSVTGGASSTWIRVWIDGQLDPTIGVSGKTIAPGTRLIFTGEQRIEIRSGDPSVLLVALNGRTISGIGSGTGAETYAFLSTGQVQKSSRR
;
A
#
# COMPACT_ATOMS: atom_id res chain seq x y z
N MET A 1 65.31 -16.63 0.97
CA MET A 1 66.08 -17.00 2.17
C MET A 1 65.25 -16.53 3.36
N SER A 2 64.29 -17.34 3.79
CA SER A 2 64.45 -18.42 4.78
C SER A 2 64.36 -17.87 6.20
N ASP A 3 63.14 -17.87 6.75
CA ASP A 3 62.73 -18.58 7.97
C ASP A 3 63.49 -18.31 9.31
N PRO A 4 62.96 -18.75 10.47
CA PRO A 4 62.21 -17.91 11.41
C PRO A 4 62.92 -17.79 12.77
N ILE A 5 62.54 -16.82 13.62
CA ILE A 5 62.99 -16.81 15.02
C ILE A 5 62.03 -17.63 15.88
N HIS A 6 62.64 -18.68 16.42
CA HIS A 6 62.15 -19.77 17.24
C HIS A 6 61.73 -19.33 18.65
N LEU A 7 60.68 -19.96 19.15
CA LEU A 7 60.15 -19.90 20.52
C LEU A 7 61.09 -20.57 21.56
N SER A 8 60.86 -20.17 22.82
CA SER A 8 61.01 -20.93 24.09
C SER A 8 62.18 -20.50 25.01
N PRO A 9 62.13 -20.79 26.33
CA PRO A 9 61.66 -19.84 27.33
C PRO A 9 62.67 -19.66 28.49
N GLN A 10 62.77 -18.47 29.08
CA GLN A 10 63.56 -18.28 30.30
C GLN A 10 62.62 -17.95 31.46
N ALA A 11 62.38 -18.94 32.33
CA ALA A 11 61.87 -18.72 33.67
C ALA A 11 62.88 -17.87 34.48
N PRO A 12 62.39 -17.03 35.40
CA PRO A 12 62.72 -17.30 36.79
C PRO A 12 61.62 -16.90 37.80
N GLY A 13 61.57 -17.60 38.93
CA GLY A 13 60.95 -17.12 40.16
C GLY A 13 59.67 -17.83 40.57
N LEU A 14 59.82 -19.04 41.11
CA LEU A 14 58.81 -19.65 41.98
C LEU A 14 58.71 -18.82 43.26
N ASN A 15 57.72 -17.92 43.31
CA ASN A 15 57.18 -17.42 44.56
C ASN A 15 55.88 -18.19 44.80
N GLU A 16 55.95 -19.27 45.58
CA GLU A 16 54.78 -19.85 46.20
C GLU A 16 54.30 -18.91 47.30
N GLU A 17 53.19 -18.20 47.09
CA GLU A 17 52.23 -17.85 48.16
C GLU A 17 51.00 -17.13 47.59
N GLY A 18 49.84 -17.78 47.73
CA GLY A 18 48.53 -17.16 47.49
C GLY A 18 47.59 -17.97 46.59
N ALA A 19 47.16 -19.16 47.04
CA ALA A 19 45.98 -19.81 46.48
C ALA A 19 44.79 -18.82 46.49
N PRO A 20 43.97 -18.72 45.42
CA PRO A 20 42.79 -17.86 45.44
C PRO A 20 41.84 -18.38 46.53
N GLN A 21 41.76 -17.63 47.64
CA GLN A 21 40.79 -17.87 48.69
C GLN A 21 39.41 -17.86 48.06
N ALA A 22 38.61 -18.91 48.33
CA ALA A 22 37.22 -18.96 47.87
C ALA A 22 36.51 -17.65 48.28
N PRO A 23 35.73 -17.02 47.38
CA PRO A 23 35.15 -15.71 47.63
C PRO A 23 34.31 -15.76 48.90
N LYS A 24 34.54 -14.77 49.77
CA LYS A 24 33.82 -14.58 51.03
C LYS A 24 32.31 -14.52 50.77
N ILE A 25 31.51 -14.91 51.76
CA ILE A 25 30.08 -15.12 51.56
C ILE A 25 29.34 -13.82 51.25
N GLY A 26 29.79 -12.70 51.82
CA GLY A 26 29.30 -11.36 51.52
C GLY A 26 29.52 -10.98 50.05
N ASP A 27 30.72 -11.22 49.51
CA ASP A 27 31.03 -10.95 48.10
C ASP A 27 30.16 -11.79 47.16
N ARG A 28 29.89 -13.05 47.51
CA ARG A 28 29.00 -13.93 46.72
C ARG A 28 27.57 -13.39 46.68
N LEU A 29 27.05 -12.89 47.81
CA LEU A 29 25.72 -12.28 47.88
C LEU A 29 25.66 -10.99 47.05
N ARG A 30 26.65 -10.11 47.21
CA ARG A 30 26.75 -8.85 46.45
C ARG A 30 26.80 -9.08 44.94
N GLN A 31 27.66 -9.99 44.49
CA GLN A 31 27.78 -10.34 43.08
C GLN A 31 26.50 -10.98 42.52
N ALA A 32 25.78 -11.77 43.33
CA ALA A 32 24.50 -12.34 42.91
C ALA A 32 23.41 -11.26 42.78
N ARG A 33 23.37 -10.29 43.70
CA ARG A 33 22.47 -9.13 43.63
C ARG A 33 22.77 -8.27 42.40
N GLU A 34 24.04 -7.93 42.18
CA GLU A 34 24.46 -7.09 41.04
C GLU A 34 24.20 -7.79 39.71
N ARG A 35 24.44 -9.11 39.61
CA ARG A 35 24.07 -9.90 38.41
C ARG A 35 22.58 -9.92 38.12
N ARG A 36 21.74 -9.85 39.16
CA ARG A 36 20.28 -9.77 39.03
C ARG A 36 19.80 -8.33 38.76
N GLY A 37 20.67 -7.33 38.83
CA GLY A 37 20.35 -5.93 38.56
C GLY A 37 19.51 -5.26 39.65
N VAL A 38 19.44 -5.83 40.86
CA VAL A 38 18.55 -5.36 41.94
C VAL A 38 19.31 -4.46 42.92
N SER A 39 18.69 -3.37 43.36
CA SER A 39 19.27 -2.53 44.42
C SER A 39 19.03 -3.11 45.82
N ILE A 40 19.85 -2.75 46.82
CA ILE A 40 19.62 -3.16 48.22
C ILE A 40 18.24 -2.67 48.72
N ALA A 41 17.81 -1.47 48.30
CA ALA A 41 16.51 -0.91 48.68
C ALA A 41 15.34 -1.73 48.11
N GLU A 42 15.46 -2.18 46.86
CA GLU A 42 14.45 -2.99 46.18
C GLU A 42 14.38 -4.42 46.77
N ALA A 43 15.53 -5.03 47.05
CA ALA A 43 15.60 -6.30 47.76
C ALA A 43 15.00 -6.19 49.18
N SER A 44 15.26 -5.09 49.89
CA SER A 44 14.71 -4.80 51.21
C SER A 44 13.18 -4.69 51.19
N ALA A 45 12.63 -3.93 50.23
CA ALA A 45 11.19 -3.77 50.05
C ALA A 45 10.51 -5.11 49.73
N THR A 46 11.12 -5.91 48.85
CA THR A 46 10.58 -7.21 48.42
C THR A 46 10.58 -8.23 49.55
N LEU A 47 11.69 -8.35 50.29
CA LEU A 47 11.86 -9.36 51.33
C LEU A 47 11.30 -8.94 52.68
N LYS A 48 10.91 -7.67 52.84
CA LYS A 48 10.55 -7.05 54.13
C LYS A 48 11.64 -7.23 55.20
N ILE A 49 12.90 -7.28 54.77
CA ILE A 49 14.09 -7.26 55.62
C ILE A 49 14.69 -5.87 55.54
N ARG A 50 15.06 -5.25 56.66
CA ARG A 50 15.59 -3.88 56.68
C ARG A 50 16.89 -3.78 55.86
N ALA A 51 17.01 -2.76 55.01
CA ALA A 51 18.18 -2.54 54.15
C ALA A 51 19.54 -2.60 54.87
N PRO A 52 19.71 -2.03 56.10
CA PRO A 52 20.97 -2.17 56.85
C PRO A 52 21.36 -3.61 57.16
N ILE A 53 20.39 -4.53 57.29
CA ILE A 53 20.67 -5.94 57.55
C ILE A 53 21.15 -6.66 56.29
N LEU A 54 20.58 -6.34 55.13
CA LEU A 54 21.04 -6.89 53.85
C LEU A 54 22.44 -6.37 53.49
N ASP A 55 22.69 -5.08 53.71
CA ASP A 55 24.01 -4.47 53.56
C ASP A 55 25.03 -5.10 54.52
N ALA A 56 24.64 -5.35 55.78
CA ALA A 56 25.49 -6.04 56.75
C ALA A 56 25.83 -7.48 56.34
N PHE A 57 24.94 -8.21 55.65
CA PHE A 57 25.27 -9.52 55.08
C PHE A 57 26.28 -9.43 53.93
N GLU A 58 26.14 -8.46 53.03
CA GLU A 58 27.08 -8.26 51.91
C GLU A 58 28.45 -7.76 52.37
N ARG A 59 28.50 -7.00 53.47
CA ARG A 59 29.73 -6.46 54.06
C ARG A 59 30.35 -7.37 55.12
N GLU A 60 29.69 -8.49 55.45
CA GLU A 60 30.02 -9.37 56.57
C GLU A 60 30.15 -8.61 57.91
N ASP A 61 29.39 -7.53 58.08
CA ASP A 61 29.38 -6.74 59.31
C ASP A 61 28.46 -7.40 60.34
N HIS A 62 29.04 -8.32 61.10
CA HIS A 62 28.36 -9.08 62.14
C HIS A 62 27.78 -8.23 63.28
N SER A 63 28.28 -7.02 63.50
CA SER A 63 27.85 -6.15 64.61
C SER A 63 26.44 -5.59 64.41
N GLN A 64 26.00 -5.47 63.16
CA GLN A 64 24.71 -4.92 62.77
C GLN A 64 23.64 -6.00 62.58
N LEU A 65 24.00 -7.28 62.71
CA LEU A 65 23.09 -8.39 62.46
C LEU A 65 22.28 -8.76 63.71
N PRO A 66 21.02 -9.22 63.56
CA PRO A 66 20.23 -9.73 64.68
C PRO A 66 20.87 -10.99 65.30
N PRO A 67 20.35 -11.47 66.46
CA PRO A 67 20.83 -12.72 67.06
C PRO A 67 20.86 -13.87 66.04
N ARG A 68 21.87 -14.73 66.13
CA ARG A 68 22.23 -15.74 65.12
C ARG A 68 21.05 -16.55 64.58
N VAL A 69 20.09 -16.90 65.44
CA VAL A 69 18.87 -17.66 65.07
C VAL A 69 18.01 -16.90 64.06
N TYR A 70 17.83 -15.59 64.24
CA TYR A 70 17.08 -14.73 63.31
C TYR A 70 17.87 -14.38 62.05
N ALA A 71 19.18 -14.14 62.20
CA ALA A 71 20.06 -13.83 61.07
C ALA A 71 20.12 -14.98 60.06
N LEU A 72 20.20 -16.24 60.51
CA LEU A 72 20.19 -17.41 59.62
C LEU A 72 18.91 -17.52 58.78
N GLY A 73 17.75 -17.20 59.36
CA GLY A 73 16.49 -17.18 58.61
C GLY A 73 16.48 -16.12 57.52
N GLN A 74 16.94 -14.90 57.85
CA GLN A 74 17.00 -13.78 56.92
C GLN A 74 18.03 -14.01 55.79
N LEU A 75 19.18 -14.60 56.13
CA LEU A 75 20.21 -14.96 55.16
C LEU A 75 19.72 -16.01 54.14
N ARG A 76 18.97 -17.02 54.59
CA ARG A 76 18.38 -18.03 53.70
C ARG A 76 17.36 -17.41 52.73
N THR A 77 16.49 -16.55 53.25
CA THR A 77 15.51 -15.82 52.43
C THR A 77 16.21 -14.94 51.40
N TYR A 78 17.30 -14.28 51.79
CA TYR A 78 18.06 -13.44 50.87
C TYR A 78 18.78 -14.26 49.79
N ALA A 79 19.45 -15.36 50.17
CA ALA A 79 20.09 -16.28 49.22
C ALA A 79 19.10 -16.84 48.19
N ALA A 80 17.93 -17.29 48.64
CA ALA A 80 16.87 -17.79 47.76
C ALA A 80 16.40 -16.71 46.78
N TYR A 81 16.19 -15.49 47.27
CA TYR A 81 15.82 -14.35 46.44
C TYR A 81 16.91 -13.98 45.42
N LEU A 82 18.18 -14.23 45.71
CA LEU A 82 19.29 -14.00 44.78
C LEU A 82 19.58 -15.18 43.84
N GLY A 83 18.82 -16.27 43.94
CA GLY A 83 19.04 -17.48 43.11
C GLY A 83 20.25 -18.31 43.54
N LEU A 84 20.74 -18.12 44.76
CA LEU A 84 21.77 -18.94 45.39
C LEU A 84 21.14 -20.08 46.18
N ASP A 85 21.86 -21.20 46.35
CA ASP A 85 21.40 -22.29 47.23
C ASP A 85 21.39 -21.84 48.70
N PRO A 86 20.21 -21.73 49.35
CA PRO A 86 20.10 -21.25 50.73
C PRO A 86 20.79 -22.18 51.74
N ALA A 87 20.86 -23.48 51.46
CA ALA A 87 21.49 -24.45 52.36
C ALA A 87 23.01 -24.26 52.37
N THR A 88 23.62 -24.13 51.19
CA THR A 88 25.05 -23.87 51.04
C THR A 88 25.47 -22.52 51.62
N VAL A 89 24.68 -21.46 51.40
CA VAL A 89 24.98 -20.14 51.97
C VAL A 89 24.87 -20.15 53.50
N ALA A 90 23.82 -20.76 54.06
CA ALA A 90 23.67 -20.83 55.51
C ALA A 90 24.74 -21.69 56.19
N ALA A 91 25.19 -22.77 55.55
CA ALA A 91 26.24 -23.65 56.08
C ALA A 91 27.63 -22.98 56.11
N GLY A 92 27.91 -22.10 55.15
CA GLY A 92 29.18 -21.36 55.07
C GLY A 92 29.27 -20.11 55.95
N TRP A 93 28.17 -19.70 56.60
CA TRP A 93 28.12 -18.48 57.39
C TRP A 93 28.48 -18.74 58.87
N GLN A 94 29.63 -18.24 59.29
CA GLN A 94 30.15 -18.43 60.66
C GLN A 94 29.43 -17.54 61.70
N GLY A 95 28.86 -16.41 61.25
CA GLY A 95 27.96 -15.56 62.03
C GLY A 95 28.62 -14.68 63.08
N ALA A 96 27.81 -13.83 63.72
CA ALA A 96 28.25 -12.97 64.83
C ALA A 96 28.51 -13.81 66.08
N PRO A 97 29.57 -13.53 66.87
CA PRO A 97 29.79 -14.19 68.15
C PRO A 97 28.58 -13.94 69.06
N THR A 98 28.03 -15.02 69.60
CA THR A 98 26.98 -14.95 70.62
C THR A 98 27.56 -14.21 71.84
N PRO A 99 26.98 -13.09 72.30
CA PRO A 99 27.38 -12.52 73.58
C PRO A 99 27.04 -13.53 74.69
N GLU A 100 28.10 -14.09 75.28
CA GLU A 100 28.05 -14.98 76.43
C GLU A 100 27.64 -14.15 77.66
N GLY A 101 26.38 -14.25 78.05
CA GLY A 101 25.86 -13.57 79.24
C GLY A 101 24.45 -12.98 79.10
N ALA A 102 23.43 -13.83 78.94
CA ALA A 102 22.05 -13.48 79.29
C ALA A 102 21.30 -14.76 79.72
N PRO A 103 20.63 -14.77 80.89
CA PRO A 103 20.18 -15.99 81.54
C PRO A 103 19.00 -16.67 80.82
N ALA A 104 19.03 -18.00 80.81
CA ALA A 104 17.91 -18.86 80.43
C ALA A 104 16.70 -18.64 81.37
N PRO A 105 15.45 -18.66 80.88
CA PRO A 105 14.28 -18.62 81.75
C PRO A 105 14.13 -19.98 82.46
N THR A 106 14.40 -19.99 83.77
CA THR A 106 14.11 -21.09 84.68
C THR A 106 12.60 -21.18 84.94
N PRO A 107 11.99 -22.38 84.96
CA PRO A 107 10.58 -22.57 85.28
C PRO A 107 10.37 -22.48 86.81
N SER A 108 9.60 -21.49 87.27
CA SER A 108 9.13 -21.45 88.66
C SER A 108 7.73 -22.07 88.75
N GLN A 109 7.68 -23.39 89.02
CA GLN A 109 6.54 -23.99 89.70
C GLN A 109 6.69 -23.71 91.19
N GLY A 110 5.76 -22.94 91.75
CA GLY A 110 5.54 -22.82 93.18
C GLY A 110 4.11 -23.27 93.47
N ALA A 111 3.95 -24.52 93.88
CA ALA A 111 2.73 -25.01 94.48
C ALA A 111 2.74 -24.63 95.97
N THR A 112 1.71 -23.93 96.45
CA THR A 112 0.95 -24.30 97.66
C THR A 112 -0.33 -23.47 97.79
N SER A 113 -1.45 -24.16 97.65
CA SER A 113 -2.65 -24.13 98.51
C SER A 113 -2.80 -22.98 99.51
N ALA A 114 -3.85 -22.17 99.34
CA ALA A 114 -4.69 -21.71 100.44
C ALA A 114 -6.12 -21.48 99.93
N MET A 115 -7.04 -22.22 100.53
CA MET A 115 -8.45 -22.30 100.20
C MET A 115 -9.20 -21.01 100.60
N GLY A 116 -10.12 -20.57 99.74
CA GLY A 116 -11.33 -19.85 100.15
C GLY A 116 -11.37 -18.34 99.95
N ARG A 117 -12.04 -17.90 98.87
CA ARG A 117 -13.19 -16.98 98.97
C ARG A 117 -13.94 -16.85 97.65
N LEU A 118 -15.20 -17.28 97.70
CA LEU A 118 -16.28 -16.99 96.76
C LEU A 118 -16.34 -15.49 96.42
N VAL A 119 -16.22 -15.15 95.13
CA VAL A 119 -16.84 -13.95 94.56
C VAL A 119 -17.46 -14.32 93.21
N ALA A 120 -18.76 -14.03 93.11
CA ALA A 120 -19.67 -14.39 92.05
C ALA A 120 -19.28 -13.82 90.68
N LEU A 121 -19.22 -14.69 89.67
CA LEU A 121 -19.21 -14.30 88.26
C LEU A 121 -20.63 -13.88 87.84
N ARG A 122 -20.79 -12.61 87.46
CA ARG A 122 -21.99 -12.11 86.79
C ARG A 122 -22.03 -12.64 85.34
N PRO A 123 -23.15 -13.19 84.85
CA PRO A 123 -23.26 -13.65 83.46
C PRO A 123 -23.60 -12.45 82.55
N GLY A 124 -22.69 -12.02 81.68
CA GLY A 124 -22.99 -10.87 80.80
C GLY A 124 -22.07 -10.55 79.61
N VAL A 125 -21.00 -11.31 79.32
CA VAL A 125 -19.99 -10.86 78.33
C VAL A 125 -19.83 -11.77 77.10
N ILE A 126 -20.47 -12.95 77.07
CA ILE A 126 -20.32 -13.91 75.94
C ILE A 126 -21.20 -13.54 74.71
N ARG A 127 -22.02 -12.49 74.78
CA ARG A 127 -22.78 -11.99 73.62
C ARG A 127 -21.98 -11.04 72.72
N SER A 128 -20.85 -10.51 73.19
CA SER A 128 -20.11 -9.41 72.52
C SER A 128 -18.97 -9.86 71.59
N MET A 129 -18.38 -11.05 71.78
CA MET A 129 -17.27 -11.52 70.90
C MET A 129 -17.73 -12.07 69.54
N ARG A 130 -18.96 -12.57 69.41
CA ARG A 130 -19.52 -13.01 68.12
C ARG A 130 -19.81 -11.84 67.18
N GLY A 131 -20.18 -10.68 67.72
CA GLY A 131 -20.48 -9.47 66.92
C GLY A 131 -19.24 -8.84 66.29
N VAL A 132 -18.09 -8.85 66.98
CA VAL A 132 -16.85 -8.22 66.48
C VAL A 132 -16.19 -9.06 65.37
N LEU A 133 -16.16 -10.39 65.50
CA LEU A 133 -15.69 -11.29 64.44
C LEU A 133 -16.65 -11.33 63.24
N ALA A 134 -17.97 -11.26 63.48
CA ALA A 134 -18.96 -11.16 62.40
C ALA A 134 -18.87 -9.82 61.64
N MET A 135 -18.62 -8.70 62.33
CA MET A 135 -18.42 -7.40 61.66
C MET A 135 -17.11 -7.34 60.88
N GLY A 136 -16.02 -7.93 61.39
CA GLY A 136 -14.76 -8.02 60.64
C GLY A 136 -14.88 -8.90 59.39
N GLY A 137 -15.53 -10.06 59.51
CA GLY A 137 -15.82 -10.94 58.37
C GLY A 137 -16.75 -10.30 57.35
N LEU A 138 -17.79 -9.58 57.80
CA LEU A 138 -18.69 -8.84 56.92
C LEU A 138 -17.97 -7.71 56.19
N GLY A 139 -17.10 -6.96 56.87
CA GLY A 139 -16.27 -5.93 56.24
C GLY A 139 -15.34 -6.47 55.16
N LEU A 140 -14.68 -7.62 55.42
CA LEU A 140 -13.83 -8.30 54.43
C LEU A 140 -14.65 -8.80 53.23
N ALA A 141 -15.82 -9.41 53.48
CA ALA A 141 -16.71 -9.85 52.41
C ALA A 141 -17.19 -8.68 51.54
N VAL A 142 -17.56 -7.55 52.16
CA VAL A 142 -17.94 -6.31 51.46
C VAL A 142 -16.77 -5.77 50.64
N LEU A 143 -15.53 -5.80 51.14
CA LEU A 143 -14.34 -5.39 50.38
C LEU A 143 -14.07 -6.29 49.17
N VAL A 144 -14.19 -7.61 49.33
CA VAL A 144 -14.00 -8.56 48.22
C VAL A 144 -15.12 -8.37 47.18
N ILE A 145 -16.37 -8.24 47.61
CA ILE A 145 -17.51 -7.98 46.71
C ILE A 145 -17.35 -6.63 46.03
N SER A 146 -16.95 -5.58 46.77
CA SER A 146 -16.71 -4.25 46.21
C SER A 146 -15.57 -4.26 45.20
N GLY A 147 -14.46 -4.94 45.50
CA GLY A 147 -13.36 -5.13 44.55
C GLY A 147 -13.78 -5.91 43.30
N PHE A 148 -14.54 -7.00 43.47
CA PHE A 148 -15.10 -7.75 42.35
C PHE A 148 -16.07 -6.91 41.52
N MET A 149 -16.94 -6.13 42.16
CA MET A 149 -17.86 -5.19 41.51
C MET A 149 -17.12 -4.10 40.76
N VAL A 150 -16.04 -3.52 41.32
CA VAL A 150 -15.20 -2.56 40.61
C VAL A 150 -14.54 -3.21 39.40
N LEU A 151 -14.00 -4.44 39.52
CA LEU A 151 -13.43 -5.16 38.38
C LEU A 151 -14.48 -5.47 37.29
N GLN A 152 -15.69 -5.87 37.69
CA GLN A 152 -16.79 -6.13 36.76
C GLN A 152 -17.27 -4.83 36.09
N LEU A 153 -17.34 -3.74 36.85
CA LEU A 153 -17.69 -2.42 36.34
C LEU A 153 -16.63 -1.88 35.38
N LEU A 154 -15.35 -2.04 35.68
CA LEU A 154 -14.26 -1.69 34.77
C LEU A 154 -14.31 -2.53 33.48
N ARG A 155 -14.59 -3.84 33.58
CA ARG A 155 -14.79 -4.69 32.39
C ARG A 155 -15.96 -4.21 31.51
N PHE A 156 -16.98 -3.63 32.11
CA PHE A 156 -18.16 -3.08 31.42
C PHE A 156 -17.89 -1.69 30.81
N ILE A 157 -17.16 -0.80 31.52
CA ILE A 157 -16.98 0.61 31.12
C ILE A 157 -15.79 0.83 30.18
N LEU A 158 -14.67 0.11 30.34
CA LEU A 158 -13.52 0.32 29.46
C LEU A 158 -13.87 -0.14 28.02
N PRO A 159 -13.54 0.62 26.96
CA PRO A 159 -13.72 0.15 25.59
C PRO A 159 -12.74 -1.00 25.26
N PRO A 160 -13.08 -1.92 24.34
CA PRO A 160 -12.14 -2.93 23.86
C PRO A 160 -11.01 -2.31 23.05
N SER A 161 -9.85 -2.96 23.09
CA SER A 161 -8.70 -2.61 22.25
C SER A 161 -8.80 -3.24 20.86
N ILE A 162 -8.25 -2.54 19.85
CA ILE A 162 -8.12 -3.03 18.47
C ILE A 162 -6.83 -2.48 17.85
N ALA A 163 -6.08 -3.33 17.18
CA ALA A 163 -4.95 -2.92 16.35
C ALA A 163 -4.77 -3.87 15.17
N ILE A 164 -4.42 -3.33 14.00
CA ILE A 164 -3.95 -4.11 12.85
C ILE A 164 -2.41 -4.15 12.93
N THR A 165 -1.85 -5.34 13.03
CA THR A 165 -0.41 -5.59 13.10
C THR A 165 0.18 -5.97 11.75
N TYR A 166 -0.65 -6.51 10.83
CA TYR A 166 -0.26 -6.79 9.45
C TYR A 166 -1.39 -6.40 8.48
N PRO A 167 -1.10 -5.61 7.42
CA PRO A 167 0.20 -4.98 7.15
C PRO A 167 0.50 -3.87 8.18
N ILE A 168 1.79 -3.60 8.42
CA ILE A 168 2.19 -2.52 9.34
C ILE A 168 2.00 -1.13 8.72
N GLU A 169 2.12 -1.06 7.38
CA GLU A 169 1.93 0.16 6.61
C GLU A 169 0.45 0.52 6.51
N ALA A 170 0.14 1.82 6.59
CA ALA A 170 -1.24 2.31 6.45
C ALA A 170 -1.76 2.21 5.01
N LEU A 171 -0.87 2.23 4.01
CA LEU A 171 -1.16 2.12 2.59
C LEU A 171 -0.32 1.00 1.99
N SER A 172 -0.96 0.01 1.38
CA SER A 172 -0.29 -1.08 0.66
C SER A 172 -0.62 -1.01 -0.83
N ASN A 173 0.42 -0.90 -1.66
CA ASN A 173 0.29 -0.96 -3.12
C ASN A 173 0.44 -2.41 -3.58
N LEU A 174 -0.54 -2.93 -4.31
CA LEU A 174 -0.65 -4.33 -4.69
C LEU A 174 -0.64 -4.49 -6.20
N GLU A 175 -0.13 -5.63 -6.67
CA GLU A 175 -0.09 -5.97 -8.09
C GLU A 175 -1.49 -6.17 -8.68
N ALA A 176 -1.60 -5.95 -9.98
CA ALA A 176 -2.85 -6.15 -10.71
C ALA A 176 -3.30 -7.61 -10.60
N GLY A 177 -4.61 -7.81 -10.38
CA GLY A 177 -5.19 -9.14 -10.19
C GLY A 177 -5.15 -9.66 -8.75
N THR A 178 -4.65 -8.90 -7.78
CA THR A 178 -4.78 -9.26 -6.36
C THR A 178 -6.25 -9.19 -5.93
N LEU A 179 -6.84 -10.34 -5.58
CA LEU A 179 -8.28 -10.45 -5.27
C LEU A 179 -8.60 -10.44 -3.77
N SER A 180 -7.62 -10.66 -2.92
CA SER A 180 -7.78 -10.63 -1.46
C SER A 180 -6.47 -10.35 -0.76
N TYR A 181 -6.55 -9.88 0.48
CA TYR A 181 -5.39 -9.60 1.31
C TYR A 181 -5.66 -10.01 2.76
N GLU A 182 -4.66 -10.60 3.41
CA GLU A 182 -4.77 -11.04 4.80
C GLU A 182 -4.48 -9.87 5.74
N LEU A 183 -5.45 -9.57 6.61
CA LEU A 183 -5.26 -8.70 7.76
C LEU A 183 -4.98 -9.55 8.99
N ARG A 184 -4.03 -9.11 9.81
CA ARG A 184 -3.78 -9.65 11.14
C ARG A 184 -3.72 -8.54 12.16
N GLY A 185 -4.09 -8.85 13.39
CA GLY A 185 -4.12 -7.86 14.45
C GLY A 185 -4.23 -8.43 15.85
N THR A 186 -4.36 -7.51 16.80
CA THR A 186 -4.61 -7.80 18.21
C THR A 186 -5.89 -7.11 18.66
N ALA A 187 -6.63 -7.73 19.57
CA ALA A 187 -7.80 -7.16 20.25
C ALA A 187 -7.98 -7.80 21.63
N ASP A 188 -9.00 -7.40 22.38
CA ASP A 188 -9.40 -8.10 23.60
C ASP A 188 -9.72 -9.58 23.29
N ALA A 189 -9.37 -10.50 24.20
CA ALA A 189 -9.63 -11.92 24.03
C ALA A 189 -11.12 -12.18 23.77
N ARG A 190 -11.44 -12.98 22.74
CA ARG A 190 -12.82 -13.26 22.28
C ARG A 190 -13.63 -12.04 21.85
N ALA A 191 -12.98 -10.93 21.50
CA ALA A 191 -13.66 -9.80 20.88
C ALA A 191 -14.04 -10.13 19.43
N SER A 192 -15.25 -9.70 19.03
CA SER A 192 -15.68 -9.76 17.64
C SER A 192 -15.06 -8.59 16.88
N ILE A 193 -14.33 -8.86 15.82
CA ILE A 193 -13.69 -7.85 14.97
C ILE A 193 -14.58 -7.66 13.75
N VAL A 194 -15.06 -6.44 13.57
CA VAL A 194 -15.88 -6.06 12.43
C VAL A 194 -15.03 -5.20 11.51
N ILE A 195 -15.01 -5.54 10.23
CA ILE A 195 -14.21 -4.89 9.20
C ILE A 195 -15.15 -4.40 8.11
N ASP A 196 -15.24 -3.08 7.97
CA ASP A 196 -15.99 -2.41 6.93
C ASP A 196 -15.06 -1.97 5.81
N THR A 197 -15.45 -2.22 4.57
CA THR A 197 -14.69 -1.83 3.39
C THR A 197 -15.39 -0.71 2.64
N SER A 198 -14.63 0.16 1.96
CA SER A 198 -15.20 1.21 1.09
C SER A 198 -16.02 0.66 -0.09
N ALA A 199 -15.83 -0.63 -0.42
CA ALA A 199 -16.63 -1.36 -1.40
C ALA A 199 -18.01 -1.81 -0.86
N GLY A 200 -18.32 -1.54 0.40
CA GLY A 200 -19.58 -1.88 1.05
C GLY A 200 -19.65 -3.31 1.61
N ALA A 201 -18.57 -4.08 1.57
CA ALA A 201 -18.50 -5.37 2.24
C ALA A 201 -18.20 -5.17 3.73
N GLN A 202 -18.99 -5.85 4.57
CA GLN A 202 -18.77 -5.96 6.01
C GLN A 202 -18.39 -7.41 6.34
N LEU A 203 -17.25 -7.58 7.00
CA LEU A 203 -16.70 -8.88 7.37
C LEU A 203 -16.57 -8.95 8.88
N THR A 204 -16.68 -10.15 9.43
CA THR A 204 -16.55 -10.35 10.88
C THR A 204 -15.68 -11.57 11.16
N THR A 205 -14.79 -11.44 12.14
CA THR A 205 -13.98 -12.52 12.70
C THR A 205 -13.94 -12.40 14.22
N GLU A 206 -13.42 -13.39 14.92
CA GLU A 206 -13.26 -13.35 16.39
C GLU A 206 -11.78 -13.46 16.74
N ALA A 207 -11.35 -12.67 17.73
CA ALA A 207 -10.02 -12.81 18.32
C ALA A 207 -9.95 -14.06 19.21
N ASP A 208 -8.83 -14.77 19.16
CA ASP A 208 -8.63 -15.96 19.98
C ASP A 208 -8.45 -15.64 21.48
N GLU A 209 -8.16 -16.66 22.30
CA GLU A 209 -7.96 -16.49 23.74
C GLU A 209 -6.73 -15.63 24.08
N SER A 210 -5.78 -15.51 23.16
CA SER A 210 -4.60 -14.65 23.28
C SER A 210 -4.85 -13.23 22.74
N GLY A 211 -6.01 -12.98 22.14
CA GLY A 211 -6.36 -11.70 21.53
C GLY A 211 -5.86 -11.53 20.10
N LEU A 212 -5.34 -12.58 19.46
CA LEU A 212 -4.90 -12.52 18.06
C LEU A 212 -6.06 -12.80 17.11
N TRP A 213 -6.07 -12.12 15.97
CA TRP A 213 -7.07 -12.34 14.93
C TRP A 213 -6.46 -12.23 13.53
N SER A 214 -7.07 -12.93 12.58
CA SER A 214 -6.73 -12.85 11.16
C SER A 214 -7.99 -12.96 10.31
N LEU A 215 -8.04 -12.22 9.19
CA LEU A 215 -9.15 -12.28 8.24
C LEU A 215 -8.67 -11.97 6.83
N LEU A 216 -9.17 -12.71 5.84
CA LEU A 216 -8.97 -12.39 4.43
C LEU A 216 -10.01 -11.36 3.99
N VAL A 217 -9.54 -10.19 3.56
CA VAL A 217 -10.37 -9.13 3.01
C VAL A 217 -10.39 -9.27 1.48
N PRO A 218 -11.56 -9.38 0.83
CA PRO A 218 -11.65 -9.36 -0.62
C PRO A 218 -11.35 -7.96 -1.13
N LEU A 219 -10.56 -7.86 -2.20
CA LEU A 219 -10.14 -6.62 -2.82
C LEU A 219 -10.66 -6.54 -4.26
N GLY A 220 -11.08 -5.35 -4.65
CA GLY A 220 -11.32 -4.99 -6.04
C GLY A 220 -10.11 -4.32 -6.68
N THR A 221 -10.21 -3.97 -7.96
CA THR A 221 -9.23 -3.09 -8.61
C THR A 221 -9.31 -1.68 -8.04
N GLY A 222 -8.17 -1.00 -7.94
CA GLY A 222 -8.10 0.36 -7.42
C GLY A 222 -8.03 0.43 -5.89
N ARG A 223 -8.53 1.54 -5.33
CA ARG A 223 -8.42 1.87 -3.91
C ARG A 223 -9.55 1.22 -3.10
N THR A 224 -9.17 0.41 -2.11
CA THR A 224 -10.06 -0.15 -1.09
C THR A 224 -9.62 0.35 0.27
N GLU A 225 -10.48 1.09 0.96
CA GLU A 225 -10.27 1.51 2.34
C GLU A 225 -10.92 0.50 3.27
N VAL A 226 -10.26 0.19 4.37
CA VAL A 226 -10.66 -0.82 5.34
C VAL A 226 -10.64 -0.18 6.72
N VAL A 227 -11.75 -0.28 7.43
CA VAL A 227 -11.91 0.23 8.80
C VAL A 227 -12.30 -0.94 9.69
N ALA A 228 -11.45 -1.25 10.68
CA ALA A 228 -11.69 -2.30 11.64
C ALA A 228 -12.04 -1.74 13.02
N HIS A 229 -13.05 -2.30 13.67
CA HIS A 229 -13.41 -2.01 15.05
C HIS A 229 -13.68 -3.33 15.81
N ALA A 230 -13.52 -3.29 17.13
CA ALA A 230 -13.75 -4.44 17.99
C ALA A 230 -15.03 -4.27 18.82
N VAL A 231 -15.77 -5.36 19.00
CA VAL A 231 -17.01 -5.44 19.78
C VAL A 231 -16.82 -6.45 20.90
N LYS A 232 -17.11 -6.05 22.14
CA LYS A 232 -16.94 -6.90 23.31
C LYS A 232 -17.95 -8.06 23.36
N PRO A 233 -17.50 -9.26 23.77
CA PRO A 233 -18.41 -10.37 23.99
C PRO A 233 -19.35 -10.08 25.17
N GLY A 234 -20.65 -10.33 24.99
CA GLY A 234 -21.68 -10.25 26.02
C GLY A 234 -22.24 -8.85 26.31
N THR A 235 -21.42 -7.79 26.27
CA THR A 235 -21.91 -6.41 26.49
C THR A 235 -22.21 -5.65 25.20
N GLY A 236 -21.61 -6.05 24.07
CA GLY A 236 -21.75 -5.36 22.79
C GLY A 236 -21.06 -3.98 22.73
N GLY A 237 -20.23 -3.65 23.71
CA GLY A 237 -19.50 -2.37 23.72
C GLY A 237 -18.44 -2.32 22.60
N GLU A 238 -18.43 -1.25 21.82
CA GLU A 238 -17.52 -1.04 20.68
C GLU A 238 -16.21 -0.35 21.10
N SER A 239 -15.15 -0.57 20.33
CA SER A 239 -13.85 0.08 20.52
C SER A 239 -13.96 1.59 20.31
N SER A 240 -13.31 2.36 21.18
CA SER A 240 -13.29 3.83 21.07
C SER A 240 -12.40 4.37 19.95
N THR A 241 -11.63 3.49 19.31
CA THR A 241 -10.75 3.79 18.18
C THR A 241 -10.97 2.75 17.09
N THR A 242 -10.75 3.15 15.84
CA THR A 242 -10.76 2.29 14.66
C THR A 242 -9.34 2.06 14.18
N ALA A 243 -9.07 0.88 13.63
CA ALA A 243 -7.82 0.58 12.95
C ALA A 243 -8.05 0.59 11.43
N GLU A 244 -7.35 1.47 10.71
CA GLU A 244 -7.59 1.70 9.29
C GLU A 244 -6.44 1.19 8.42
N ARG A 245 -6.76 0.65 7.24
CA ARG A 245 -5.81 0.29 6.20
C ARG A 245 -6.34 0.64 4.83
N VAL A 246 -5.45 1.01 3.93
CA VAL A 246 -5.76 1.30 2.53
C VAL A 246 -4.99 0.35 1.64
N PHE A 247 -5.69 -0.30 0.73
CA PHE A 247 -5.12 -1.13 -0.31
C PHE A 247 -5.33 -0.47 -1.65
N VAL A 248 -4.30 -0.40 -2.48
CA VAL A 248 -4.39 0.08 -3.85
C VAL A 248 -3.93 -1.02 -4.77
N VAL A 249 -4.88 -1.72 -5.39
CA VAL A 249 -4.62 -2.76 -6.38
C VAL A 249 -4.44 -2.10 -7.74
N ALA A 250 -3.28 -2.32 -8.37
CA ALA A 250 -3.01 -1.79 -9.70
C ALA A 250 -4.07 -2.26 -10.72
N LEU A 251 -4.38 -1.40 -11.70
CA LEU A 251 -5.14 -1.83 -12.86
C LEU A 251 -4.26 -2.77 -13.70
N PRO A 252 -4.83 -3.82 -14.32
CA PRO A 252 -4.07 -4.63 -15.27
C PRO A 252 -3.52 -3.75 -16.39
N ASP A 253 -2.30 -4.05 -16.82
CA ASP A 253 -1.67 -3.36 -17.94
C ASP A 253 -2.55 -3.51 -19.17
N LYS A 254 -2.94 -2.37 -19.75
CA LYS A 254 -3.70 -2.33 -20.98
C LYS A 254 -2.78 -2.75 -22.13
N VAL A 255 -3.19 -3.76 -22.91
CA VAL A 255 -2.40 -4.22 -24.06
C VAL A 255 -2.74 -3.33 -25.25
N ALA A 256 -1.83 -2.42 -25.61
CA ALA A 256 -2.02 -1.56 -26.77
C ALA A 256 -2.09 -2.39 -28.07
N PRO A 257 -3.05 -2.11 -28.97
CA PRO A 257 -3.11 -2.79 -30.26
C PRO A 257 -1.87 -2.44 -31.09
N GLU A 258 -1.30 -3.44 -31.76
CA GLU A 258 -0.18 -3.22 -32.67
C GLU A 258 -0.66 -2.46 -33.93
N VAL A 259 0.11 -1.46 -34.36
CA VAL A 259 -0.15 -0.69 -35.57
C VAL A 259 1.12 -0.63 -36.41
N THR A 260 1.17 -1.44 -37.46
CA THR A 260 2.33 -1.53 -38.35
C THR A 260 2.04 -0.82 -39.66
N VAL A 261 2.59 0.38 -39.82
CA VAL A 261 2.42 1.21 -41.02
C VAL A 261 3.47 0.85 -42.07
N THR A 262 3.02 0.30 -43.20
CA THR A 262 3.87 -0.06 -44.35
C THR A 262 3.94 1.06 -45.39
N GLN A 263 2.86 1.82 -45.55
CA GLN A 263 2.80 3.08 -46.30
C GLN A 263 2.06 4.16 -45.49
N PRO A 264 2.54 5.41 -45.50
CA PRO A 264 3.70 5.88 -46.24
C PRO A 264 5.02 5.37 -45.63
N SER A 265 6.02 5.12 -46.48
CA SER A 265 7.39 4.89 -46.02
C SER A 265 7.92 6.13 -45.27
N THR A 266 8.93 5.94 -44.43
CA THR A 266 9.51 7.04 -43.65
C THR A 266 10.02 8.16 -44.57
N ASN A 267 9.54 9.39 -44.37
CA ASN A 267 9.87 10.57 -45.19
C ASN A 267 9.51 10.40 -46.67
N LEU A 268 8.41 9.70 -46.98
CA LEU A 268 7.92 9.60 -48.35
C LEU A 268 7.67 10.99 -48.93
N ALA A 269 8.26 11.27 -50.09
CA ALA A 269 7.94 12.43 -50.90
C ALA A 269 6.85 12.04 -51.91
N VAL A 270 5.73 12.78 -51.91
CA VAL A 270 4.63 12.60 -52.84
C VAL A 270 4.54 13.84 -53.74
N GLU A 271 4.66 13.64 -55.04
CA GLU A 271 4.41 14.68 -56.05
C GLU A 271 3.08 14.38 -56.74
N ASN A 272 2.18 15.37 -56.77
CA ASN A 272 0.91 15.30 -57.48
C ASN A 272 0.08 14.04 -57.16
N GLY A 273 -0.44 13.94 -55.94
CA GLY A 273 -1.35 12.86 -55.59
C GLY A 273 -1.71 12.82 -54.11
N ASP A 274 -2.43 11.77 -53.75
CA ASP A 274 -2.69 11.45 -52.35
C ASP A 274 -1.52 10.70 -51.74
N VAL A 275 -1.35 10.86 -50.43
CA VAL A 275 -0.43 10.04 -49.65
C VAL A 275 -1.04 8.64 -49.50
N PRO A 276 -0.37 7.58 -50.00
CA PRO A 276 -0.88 6.23 -49.88
C PRO A 276 -0.80 5.76 -48.43
N ILE A 277 -1.85 5.09 -47.98
CA ILE A 277 -1.94 4.50 -46.64
C ILE A 277 -2.05 3.00 -46.81
N ALA A 278 -1.15 2.27 -46.16
CA ALA A 278 -1.23 0.82 -46.02
C ALA A 278 -0.69 0.43 -44.64
N LEU A 279 -1.48 -0.26 -43.84
CA LEU A 279 -1.10 -0.68 -42.50
C LEU A 279 -1.74 -2.01 -42.12
N LEU A 280 -1.15 -2.64 -41.11
CA LEU A 280 -1.65 -3.84 -40.45
C LEU A 280 -1.96 -3.51 -38.98
N THR A 281 -3.14 -3.89 -38.51
CA THR A 281 -3.59 -3.71 -37.13
C THR A 281 -4.59 -4.79 -36.73
N ALA A 282 -5.29 -4.63 -35.61
CA ALA A 282 -6.36 -5.54 -35.21
C ALA A 282 -7.46 -5.63 -36.30
N PRO A 283 -8.06 -6.81 -36.53
CA PRO A 283 -9.13 -6.98 -37.51
C PRO A 283 -10.35 -6.10 -37.23
N ASN A 284 -11.04 -5.66 -38.30
CA ASN A 284 -12.30 -4.89 -38.21
C ASN A 284 -12.21 -3.65 -37.29
N SER A 285 -11.03 -3.06 -37.18
CA SER A 285 -10.75 -1.95 -36.27
C SER A 285 -10.78 -0.63 -37.02
N GLU A 286 -11.38 0.37 -36.40
CA GLU A 286 -11.37 1.74 -36.91
C GLU A 286 -10.03 2.40 -36.57
N VAL A 287 -9.34 2.87 -37.60
CA VAL A 287 -8.06 3.56 -37.51
C VAL A 287 -8.29 5.03 -37.79
N ALA A 288 -8.10 5.85 -36.75
CA ALA A 288 -8.11 7.28 -36.89
C ALA A 288 -6.75 7.76 -37.40
N ILE A 289 -6.77 8.62 -38.40
CA ILE A 289 -5.60 9.22 -39.03
C ILE A 289 -5.68 10.72 -38.82
N THR A 290 -4.69 11.29 -38.16
CA THR A 290 -4.55 12.74 -38.00
C THR A 290 -3.29 13.19 -38.71
N ALA A 291 -3.43 14.04 -39.72
CA ALA A 291 -2.33 14.70 -40.39
C ALA A 291 -2.19 16.14 -39.87
N THR A 292 -1.00 16.50 -39.41
CA THR A 292 -0.70 17.85 -38.92
C THR A 292 0.47 18.45 -39.71
N ASP A 293 0.31 19.67 -40.21
CA ASP A 293 1.38 20.40 -40.90
C ASP A 293 2.24 21.22 -39.92
N THR A 294 3.34 21.78 -40.41
CA THR A 294 4.28 22.59 -39.60
C THR A 294 3.69 23.92 -39.12
N SER A 295 2.55 24.36 -39.67
CA SER A 295 1.84 25.59 -39.30
C SER A 295 0.66 25.35 -38.35
N GLY A 296 0.39 24.10 -37.98
CA GLY A 296 -0.72 23.70 -37.11
C GLY A 296 -2.03 23.38 -37.86
N GLY A 297 -2.01 23.32 -39.18
CA GLY A 297 -3.12 22.81 -39.99
C GLY A 297 -3.38 21.33 -39.69
N LEU A 298 -4.66 20.97 -39.59
CA LEU A 298 -5.08 19.62 -39.20
C LEU A 298 -6.07 19.06 -40.22
N ILE A 299 -5.79 17.85 -40.71
CA ILE A 299 -6.70 17.06 -41.55
C ILE A 299 -6.87 15.71 -40.90
N ALA A 300 -8.12 15.33 -40.62
CA ALA A 300 -8.46 14.04 -40.05
C ALA A 300 -9.12 13.14 -41.10
N ALA A 301 -8.82 11.85 -41.05
CA ALA A 301 -9.45 10.82 -41.85
C ALA A 301 -9.60 9.56 -41.00
N THR A 302 -10.46 8.65 -41.47
CA THR A 302 -10.67 7.36 -40.83
C THR A 302 -10.58 6.27 -41.90
N ILE A 303 -9.97 5.14 -41.55
CA ILE A 303 -10.00 3.92 -42.33
C ILE A 303 -10.31 2.72 -41.44
N THR A 304 -11.06 1.75 -41.94
CA THR A 304 -11.35 0.51 -41.21
C THR A 304 -10.50 -0.62 -41.76
N SER A 305 -9.86 -1.40 -40.89
CA SER A 305 -9.16 -2.62 -41.29
C SER A 305 -10.15 -3.73 -41.65
N ASP A 306 -9.77 -4.60 -42.58
CA ASP A 306 -10.57 -5.76 -42.96
C ASP A 306 -10.46 -6.91 -41.93
N ALA A 307 -11.05 -8.06 -42.26
CA ALA A 307 -11.02 -9.25 -41.41
C ALA A 307 -9.60 -9.83 -41.22
N SER A 308 -8.63 -9.46 -42.06
CA SER A 308 -7.21 -9.82 -41.91
C SER A 308 -6.40 -8.79 -41.10
N GLY A 309 -7.01 -7.66 -40.72
CA GLY A 309 -6.32 -6.54 -40.08
C GLY A 309 -5.67 -5.57 -41.05
N THR A 310 -5.85 -5.75 -42.36
CA THR A 310 -5.26 -4.90 -43.39
C THR A 310 -6.14 -3.68 -43.63
N ALA A 311 -5.55 -2.48 -43.63
CA ALA A 311 -6.23 -1.25 -44.02
C ALA A 311 -5.44 -0.53 -45.12
N THR A 312 -6.09 -0.22 -46.25
CA THR A 312 -5.48 0.45 -47.39
C THR A 312 -6.34 1.61 -47.91
N GLY A 313 -5.73 2.76 -48.17
CA GLY A 313 -6.44 3.93 -48.68
C GLY A 313 -5.48 5.03 -49.12
N GLY A 314 -6.00 6.26 -49.21
CA GLY A 314 -5.21 7.44 -49.51
C GLY A 314 -5.77 8.67 -48.81
N ILE A 315 -4.90 9.62 -48.47
CA ILE A 315 -5.28 10.90 -47.89
C ILE A 315 -4.75 12.03 -48.77
N SER A 316 -5.64 12.95 -49.14
CA SER A 316 -5.26 14.13 -49.90
C SER A 316 -4.80 15.23 -48.95
N LEU A 317 -3.57 15.69 -49.13
CA LEU A 317 -2.96 16.72 -48.30
C LEU A 317 -2.47 17.88 -49.18
N PRO A 318 -2.61 19.15 -48.74
CA PRO A 318 -1.97 20.29 -49.38
C PRO A 318 -0.44 20.19 -49.43
N ALA A 319 0.18 21.00 -50.29
CA ALA A 319 1.64 21.09 -50.35
C ALA A 319 2.22 21.45 -48.98
N GLY A 320 3.26 20.74 -48.56
CA GLY A 320 3.93 20.95 -47.29
C GLY A 320 4.46 19.67 -46.67
N ARG A 321 5.14 19.84 -45.53
CA ARG A 321 5.57 18.72 -44.69
C ARG A 321 4.48 18.40 -43.69
N TRP A 322 4.08 17.14 -43.64
CA TRP A 322 3.01 16.64 -42.79
C TRP A 322 3.49 15.51 -41.89
N THR A 323 3.01 15.49 -40.66
CA THR A 323 3.14 14.35 -39.74
C THR A 323 1.78 13.66 -39.63
N LEU A 324 1.71 12.40 -40.06
CA LEU A 324 0.54 11.53 -39.94
C LEU A 324 0.67 10.71 -38.67
N SER A 325 -0.36 10.73 -37.84
CA SER A 325 -0.55 9.86 -36.69
C SER A 325 -1.69 8.90 -36.96
N PHE A 326 -1.42 7.61 -36.85
CA PHE A 326 -2.37 6.51 -36.98
C PHE A 326 -2.67 6.00 -35.58
N SER A 327 -3.93 5.95 -35.18
CA SER A 327 -4.33 5.50 -33.85
C SER A 327 -5.49 4.52 -33.88
N VAL A 328 -5.38 3.47 -33.08
CA VAL A 328 -6.41 2.45 -32.86
C VAL A 328 -6.65 2.33 -31.36
N THR A 329 -7.92 2.32 -30.97
CA THR A 329 -8.32 2.17 -29.57
C THR A 329 -8.96 0.80 -29.38
N ALA A 330 -8.38 -0.03 -28.50
CA ALA A 330 -8.94 -1.32 -28.14
C ALA A 330 -10.19 -1.16 -27.24
N ALA A 331 -10.96 -2.24 -27.07
CA ALA A 331 -12.20 -2.23 -26.30
C ALA A 331 -12.02 -1.87 -24.81
N ASP A 332 -10.85 -2.16 -24.23
CA ASP A 332 -10.44 -1.78 -22.88
C ASP A 332 -9.90 -0.33 -22.79
N GLY A 333 -9.89 0.39 -23.91
CA GLY A 333 -9.36 1.74 -24.05
C GLY A 333 -7.83 1.81 -24.19
N ALA A 334 -7.14 0.70 -24.44
CA ALA A 334 -5.72 0.74 -24.79
C ALA A 334 -5.51 1.44 -26.14
N LEU A 335 -4.50 2.30 -26.25
CA LEU A 335 -4.24 3.08 -27.46
C LEU A 335 -2.97 2.57 -28.16
N GLY A 336 -3.13 2.07 -29.38
CA GLY A 336 -2.04 1.76 -30.29
C GLY A 336 -1.80 2.93 -31.23
N GLN A 337 -0.55 3.36 -31.40
CA GLN A 337 -0.22 4.47 -32.30
C GLN A 337 1.04 4.22 -33.12
N ALA A 338 1.05 4.78 -34.33
CA ALA A 338 2.22 4.87 -35.18
C ALA A 338 2.24 6.23 -35.89
N THR A 339 3.43 6.74 -36.20
CA THR A 339 3.57 8.01 -36.92
C THR A 339 4.43 7.87 -38.17
N ARG A 340 4.14 8.71 -39.16
CA ARG A 340 4.94 8.86 -40.39
C ARG A 340 5.03 10.33 -40.79
N THR A 341 6.17 10.74 -41.29
CA THR A 341 6.36 12.06 -41.90
C THR A 341 6.39 11.90 -43.40
N VAL A 342 5.73 12.83 -44.10
CA VAL A 342 5.68 12.89 -45.56
C VAL A 342 5.87 14.33 -46.04
N ASP A 343 6.43 14.48 -47.23
CA ASP A 343 6.58 15.75 -47.91
C ASP A 343 5.71 15.74 -49.17
N VAL A 344 4.71 16.61 -49.22
CA VAL A 344 3.76 16.69 -50.34
C VAL A 344 4.08 17.91 -51.18
N SER A 345 4.17 17.72 -52.49
CA SER A 345 4.43 18.78 -53.46
C SER A 345 3.49 18.68 -54.65
N PHE A 346 3.18 19.82 -55.26
CA PHE A 346 2.40 19.89 -56.49
C PHE A 346 3.19 20.62 -57.55
N ARG A 347 3.21 20.05 -58.76
CA ARG A 347 3.79 20.66 -59.95
C ARG A 347 2.67 20.97 -60.93
N GLY A 348 2.43 22.26 -61.16
CA GLY A 348 1.32 22.74 -61.98
C GLY A 348 0.00 22.80 -61.20
N VAL A 349 -1.04 22.19 -61.77
CA VAL A 349 -2.39 22.13 -61.20
C VAL A 349 -2.88 20.69 -61.13
N MET A 350 -3.30 20.27 -59.94
CA MET A 350 -4.01 19.01 -59.71
C MET A 350 -5.40 19.30 -59.17
N VAL A 351 -6.42 18.75 -59.83
CA VAL A 351 -7.82 18.84 -59.38
C VAL A 351 -8.35 17.44 -59.14
N SER A 352 -8.78 17.15 -57.92
CA SER A 352 -9.55 15.95 -57.62
C SER A 352 -11.04 16.29 -57.52
N VAL A 353 -11.87 15.54 -58.22
CA VAL A 353 -13.33 15.67 -58.21
C VAL A 353 -13.94 14.40 -57.65
N THR A 354 -14.74 14.52 -56.60
CA THR A 354 -15.49 13.43 -55.99
C THR A 354 -16.99 13.71 -56.10
N GLY A 355 -17.75 12.73 -56.57
CA GLY A 355 -19.21 12.80 -56.59
C GLY A 355 -19.80 12.82 -55.18
N GLY A 356 -20.70 13.76 -54.91
CA GLY A 356 -21.44 13.87 -53.65
C GLY A 356 -22.69 13.01 -53.64
N ALA A 357 -23.79 13.53 -53.08
CA ALA A 357 -25.01 12.74 -52.82
C ALA A 357 -25.80 12.32 -54.07
N SER A 358 -25.58 12.97 -55.21
CA SER A 358 -26.29 12.69 -56.46
C SER A 358 -25.32 12.67 -57.63
N SER A 359 -25.66 11.92 -58.68
CA SER A 359 -24.84 11.82 -59.87
C SER A 359 -24.91 13.11 -60.70
N THR A 360 -23.77 13.54 -61.25
CA THR A 360 -23.70 14.71 -62.14
C THR A 360 -22.70 14.44 -63.27
N TRP A 361 -22.95 14.98 -64.45
CA TRP A 361 -22.02 14.84 -65.57
C TRP A 361 -20.96 15.94 -65.55
N ILE A 362 -19.74 15.60 -65.95
CA ILE A 362 -18.64 16.55 -66.10
C ILE A 362 -18.02 16.51 -67.50
N ARG A 363 -17.45 17.65 -67.92
CA ARG A 363 -16.48 17.76 -69.00
C ARG A 363 -15.24 18.48 -68.48
N VAL A 364 -14.07 18.03 -68.92
CA VAL A 364 -12.80 18.51 -68.39
C VAL A 364 -11.89 18.92 -69.53
N TRP A 365 -11.26 20.09 -69.39
CA TRP A 365 -10.18 20.54 -70.26
C TRP A 365 -8.92 20.72 -69.43
N ILE A 366 -7.81 20.18 -69.91
CA ILE A 366 -6.49 20.28 -69.30
C ILE A 366 -5.65 21.16 -70.24
N ASP A 367 -5.18 22.29 -69.72
CA ASP A 367 -4.38 23.28 -70.45
C ASP A 367 -4.98 23.69 -71.81
N GLY A 368 -6.32 23.76 -71.84
CA GLY A 368 -7.08 24.17 -73.00
C GLY A 368 -7.55 23.02 -73.91
N GLN A 369 -6.97 21.82 -73.81
CA GLN A 369 -7.35 20.63 -74.57
C GLN A 369 -8.39 19.80 -73.82
N LEU A 370 -9.35 19.21 -74.54
CA LEU A 370 -10.36 18.34 -73.92
C LEU A 370 -9.70 17.04 -73.43
N ASP A 371 -10.03 16.64 -72.19
CA ASP A 371 -9.49 15.40 -71.63
C ASP A 371 -10.05 14.17 -72.40
N PRO A 372 -9.17 13.31 -72.95
CA PRO A 372 -9.59 12.18 -73.78
C PRO A 372 -10.32 11.09 -72.98
N THR A 373 -10.10 10.99 -71.66
CA THR A 373 -10.74 9.97 -70.80
C THR A 373 -12.18 10.31 -70.44
N ILE A 374 -12.52 11.61 -70.47
CA ILE A 374 -13.89 12.12 -70.29
C ILE A 374 -14.62 12.22 -71.62
N GLY A 375 -13.93 12.65 -72.68
CA GLY A 375 -14.48 12.74 -74.04
C GLY A 375 -15.50 13.89 -74.23
N VAL A 376 -15.95 14.05 -75.48
CA VAL A 376 -16.81 15.17 -75.93
C VAL A 376 -18.21 15.15 -75.31
N SER A 377 -18.74 13.97 -75.03
CA SER A 377 -20.07 13.82 -74.42
C SER A 377 -20.07 14.14 -72.93
N GLY A 378 -18.89 14.18 -72.29
CA GLY A 378 -18.76 14.23 -70.84
C GLY A 378 -18.94 12.85 -70.20
N LYS A 379 -18.69 12.79 -68.89
CA LYS A 379 -18.78 11.58 -68.08
C LYS A 379 -19.63 11.82 -66.85
N THR A 380 -20.57 10.92 -66.56
CA THR A 380 -21.36 10.95 -65.32
C THR A 380 -20.52 10.46 -64.15
N ILE A 381 -20.42 11.27 -63.11
CA ILE A 381 -19.79 10.97 -61.83
C ILE A 381 -20.88 10.49 -60.89
N ALA A 382 -20.79 9.23 -60.45
CA ALA A 382 -21.68 8.68 -59.44
C ALA A 382 -21.22 9.10 -58.03
N PRO A 383 -22.11 9.07 -57.03
CA PRO A 383 -21.74 9.28 -55.63
C PRO A 383 -20.50 8.47 -55.21
N GLY A 384 -19.55 9.13 -54.54
CA GLY A 384 -18.29 8.55 -54.09
C GLY A 384 -17.25 8.30 -55.19
N THR A 385 -17.60 8.42 -56.48
CA THR A 385 -16.62 8.27 -57.57
C THR A 385 -15.64 9.43 -57.53
N ARG A 386 -14.34 9.13 -57.46
CA ARG A 386 -13.27 10.14 -57.45
C ARG A 386 -12.40 10.05 -58.70
N LEU A 387 -12.21 11.18 -59.37
CA LEU A 387 -11.31 11.34 -60.51
C LEU A 387 -10.26 12.42 -60.20
N ILE A 388 -9.05 12.23 -60.71
CA ILE A 388 -7.93 13.16 -60.52
C ILE A 388 -7.43 13.59 -61.89
N PHE A 389 -7.25 14.89 -62.06
CA PHE A 389 -6.73 15.50 -63.28
C PHE A 389 -5.48 16.33 -62.94
N THR A 390 -4.47 16.26 -63.79
CA THR A 390 -3.22 17.03 -63.65
C THR A 390 -2.94 17.82 -64.92
N GLY A 391 -2.42 19.03 -64.78
CA GLY A 391 -2.05 19.94 -65.86
C GLY A 391 -0.96 20.91 -65.44
N GLU A 392 -0.43 21.69 -66.37
CA GLU A 392 0.69 22.61 -66.12
C GLU A 392 0.21 23.98 -65.61
N GLN A 393 -0.84 24.54 -66.21
CA GLN A 393 -1.29 25.91 -65.95
C GLN A 393 -2.73 25.99 -65.47
N ARG A 394 -3.64 25.24 -66.10
CA ARG A 394 -5.07 25.32 -65.76
C ARG A 394 -5.85 24.06 -66.10
N ILE A 395 -6.84 23.76 -65.27
CA ILE A 395 -7.87 22.75 -65.54
C ILE A 395 -9.24 23.43 -65.50
N GLU A 396 -10.06 23.21 -66.52
CA GLU A 396 -11.44 23.71 -66.56
C GLU A 396 -12.41 22.56 -66.46
N ILE A 397 -13.34 22.63 -65.51
CA ILE A 397 -14.34 21.59 -65.29
C ILE A 397 -15.73 22.20 -65.44
N ARG A 398 -16.48 21.68 -66.41
CA ARG A 398 -17.90 21.97 -66.59
C ARG A 398 -18.70 20.85 -65.94
N SER A 399 -19.63 21.19 -65.06
CA SER A 399 -20.51 20.22 -64.40
C SER A 399 -21.97 20.57 -64.68
N GLY A 400 -22.83 19.56 -64.82
CA GLY A 400 -24.28 19.73 -64.91
C GLY A 400 -24.89 20.31 -63.63
N ASP A 401 -24.37 19.87 -62.50
CA ASP A 401 -24.62 20.41 -61.17
C ASP A 401 -23.29 20.37 -60.38
N PRO A 402 -22.59 21.50 -60.24
CA PRO A 402 -21.35 21.57 -59.49
C PRO A 402 -21.55 21.55 -57.97
N SER A 403 -22.74 21.85 -57.45
CA SER A 403 -23.00 21.93 -56.01
C SER A 403 -22.94 20.57 -55.32
N VAL A 404 -23.15 19.50 -56.09
CA VAL A 404 -23.03 18.11 -55.62
C VAL A 404 -21.61 17.55 -55.77
N LEU A 405 -20.64 18.32 -56.27
CA LEU A 405 -19.25 17.88 -56.39
C LEU A 405 -18.43 18.36 -55.21
N LEU A 406 -17.62 17.46 -54.66
CA LEU A 406 -16.52 17.81 -53.77
C LEU A 406 -15.27 17.96 -54.61
N VAL A 407 -14.69 19.16 -54.64
CA VAL A 407 -13.51 19.45 -55.45
C VAL A 407 -12.36 19.88 -54.56
N ALA A 408 -11.17 19.35 -54.82
CA ALA A 408 -9.94 19.80 -54.19
C ALA A 408 -8.92 20.24 -55.25
N LEU A 409 -8.28 21.37 -55.00
CA LEU A 409 -7.21 21.94 -55.82
C LEU A 409 -5.89 21.82 -55.06
N ASN A 410 -4.92 21.09 -55.62
CA ASN A 410 -3.61 20.85 -55.00
C ASN A 410 -3.73 20.41 -53.53
N GLY A 411 -4.61 19.43 -53.28
CA GLY A 411 -4.87 18.87 -51.95
C GLY A 411 -5.75 19.73 -51.03
N ARG A 412 -6.12 20.96 -51.41
CA ARG A 412 -7.00 21.84 -50.63
C ARG A 412 -8.44 21.73 -51.12
N THR A 413 -9.35 21.35 -50.24
CA THR A 413 -10.80 21.36 -50.52
C THR A 413 -11.28 22.76 -50.85
N ILE A 414 -12.02 22.89 -51.95
CA ILE A 414 -12.63 24.14 -52.40
C ILE A 414 -14.12 24.08 -52.07
N SER A 415 -14.57 25.01 -51.23
CA SER A 415 -15.98 25.16 -50.86
C SER A 415 -16.66 26.23 -51.72
N GLY A 416 -17.99 26.15 -51.85
CA GLY A 416 -18.79 27.19 -52.50
C GLY A 416 -18.75 27.17 -54.03
N ILE A 417 -18.47 26.02 -54.64
CA ILE A 417 -18.60 25.85 -56.09
C ILE A 417 -20.06 25.53 -56.41
N GLY A 418 -20.67 26.31 -57.31
CA GLY A 418 -22.04 26.09 -57.76
C GLY A 418 -23.10 26.87 -56.99
N SER A 419 -24.07 27.44 -57.72
CA SER A 419 -25.27 28.06 -57.14
C SER A 419 -26.47 27.10 -56.99
N GLY A 420 -26.30 25.82 -57.36
CA GLY A 420 -27.36 24.80 -57.32
C GLY A 420 -28.36 24.84 -58.49
N THR A 421 -28.09 25.63 -59.54
CA THR A 421 -28.97 25.70 -60.72
C THR A 421 -28.18 25.72 -62.04
N GLY A 422 -28.34 24.68 -62.83
CA GLY A 422 -27.81 24.59 -64.20
C GLY A 422 -26.31 24.30 -64.32
N ALA A 423 -25.88 24.10 -65.56
CA ALA A 423 -24.51 23.70 -65.86
C ALA A 423 -23.54 24.89 -65.83
N GLU A 424 -22.53 24.82 -64.98
CA GLU A 424 -21.50 25.85 -64.82
C GLU A 424 -20.10 25.30 -65.10
N THR A 425 -19.18 26.19 -65.44
CA THR A 425 -17.78 25.85 -65.68
C THR A 425 -16.88 26.64 -64.75
N TYR A 426 -15.94 25.95 -64.11
CA TYR A 426 -14.93 26.55 -63.23
C TYR A 426 -13.53 26.24 -63.74
N ALA A 427 -12.66 27.25 -63.70
CA ALA A 427 -11.24 27.13 -64.01
C ALA A 427 -10.43 27.11 -62.70
N PHE A 428 -9.58 26.11 -62.59
CA PHE A 428 -8.63 25.89 -61.50
C PHE A 428 -7.24 26.20 -62.04
N LEU A 429 -6.55 27.14 -61.43
CA LEU A 429 -5.27 27.64 -61.91
C LEU A 429 -4.11 27.09 -61.07
N SER A 430 -2.93 26.94 -61.67
CA SER A 430 -1.70 26.55 -60.95
C SER A 430 -1.29 27.55 -59.86
N THR A 431 -1.82 28.77 -59.90
CA THR A 431 -1.67 29.79 -58.84
C THR A 431 -2.47 29.48 -57.57
N GLY A 432 -3.31 28.43 -57.58
CA GLY A 432 -4.20 28.09 -56.47
C GLY A 432 -5.54 28.84 -56.50
N GLN A 433 -5.79 29.67 -57.52
CA GLN A 433 -7.05 30.39 -57.67
C GLN A 433 -8.10 29.57 -58.41
N VAL A 434 -9.37 29.78 -58.03
CA VAL A 434 -10.54 29.21 -58.69
C VAL A 434 -11.43 30.34 -59.18
N GLN A 435 -11.85 30.28 -60.44
CA GLN A 435 -12.70 31.31 -61.05
C GLN A 435 -13.73 30.70 -62.01
N LYS A 436 -14.85 31.39 -62.23
CA LYS A 436 -15.86 30.97 -63.19
C LYS A 436 -15.34 31.14 -64.62
N SER A 437 -15.58 30.16 -65.48
CA SER A 437 -15.20 30.19 -66.90
C SER A 437 -16.44 30.23 -67.80
N SER A 438 -16.32 30.88 -68.95
CA SER A 438 -17.37 30.95 -69.98
C SER A 438 -17.36 29.76 -70.95
N ARG A 439 -16.40 28.84 -70.82
CA ARG A 439 -16.25 27.65 -71.68
C ARG A 439 -17.44 26.70 -71.54
N ARG A 440 -17.89 26.09 -72.64
CA ARG A 440 -19.10 25.23 -72.70
C ARG A 440 -18.83 23.86 -73.31
#